data_AF-A0A432QCG8-F1
#
_entry.id   AF-A0A432QCG8-F1
#
_cell.length_a   1.000
_cell.length_b   1.000
_cell.length_c   1.000
_cell.angle_alpha   90.00
_cell.angle_beta   90.00
_cell.angle_gamma   90.00
#
_symmetry.space_group_name_H-M   'P 1'
#
loop_
_entity.id
_entity.type
_entity.pdbx_description
1 polymer ?
#
loop_
_entity_poly.entity_id
_entity_poly.type
_entity_poly.pdbx_seq_one_letter_code
_entity_poly.pdbx_strand_id
1 'polypeptide(L)'
;MGDTSPEATIIRPLARCYDVAVTLACWGYFIFAFVFPFCLIYGGACLLPGPRQTRFQRINNWYYRGFFRLLLIITPRHRWRIDEDVRRIRSAVIVCNHLSYLDPLLMLALFAKQKTVVKTKFFKVPIFGWVLQNAG
;
A
#
# COMPACT_ATOMS: atom_id res chain seq x y z
N MET A 1 23.64 25.27 28.71
CA MET A 1 24.52 26.01 27.79
C MET A 1 24.30 25.40 26.42
N GLY A 2 23.50 26.08 25.59
CA GLY A 2 22.92 25.52 24.37
C GLY A 2 23.93 25.53 23.24
N ASP A 3 24.28 24.35 22.76
CA ASP A 3 25.02 24.17 21.52
C ASP A 3 24.07 24.39 20.34
N THR A 4 23.78 25.66 20.02
CA THR A 4 23.07 26.05 18.80
C THR A 4 24.08 26.21 17.68
N SER A 5 24.61 25.08 17.20
CA SER A 5 25.36 25.04 15.94
C SER A 5 24.47 25.51 14.79
N PRO A 6 24.90 26.46 13.94
CA PRO A 6 24.14 26.97 12.80
C PRO A 6 23.75 25.88 11.79
N GLU A 7 24.46 24.74 11.78
CA GLU A 7 24.12 23.57 10.95
C GLU A 7 22.76 22.96 11.34
N ALA A 8 22.42 22.94 12.64
CA ALA A 8 21.17 22.36 13.13
C ALA A 8 19.93 23.14 12.69
N THR A 9 20.07 24.44 12.38
CA THR A 9 18.97 25.33 11.99
C THR A 9 18.57 25.13 10.52
N ILE A 10 19.51 24.79 9.63
CA ILE A 10 19.27 24.57 8.19
C ILE A 10 18.85 23.11 7.89
N ILE A 11 19.34 22.14 8.66
CA ILE A 11 19.01 20.72 8.45
C ILE A 11 17.52 20.44 8.73
N ARG A 12 16.90 21.16 9.66
CA ARG A 12 15.48 20.99 10.04
C ARG A 12 14.47 21.36 8.93
N PRO A 13 14.55 22.53 8.27
CA PRO A 13 13.63 22.87 7.18
C PRO A 13 13.84 21.96 5.97
N LEU A 14 15.08 21.59 5.62
CA LEU A 14 15.34 20.68 4.50
C LEU A 14 14.71 19.30 4.75
N ALA A 15 14.84 18.76 5.97
CA ALA A 15 14.19 17.52 6.37
C ALA A 15 12.66 17.61 6.26
N ARG A 16 12.05 18.73 6.68
CA ARG A 16 10.60 18.95 6.54
C ARG A 16 10.16 19.04 5.09
N CYS A 17 10.90 19.75 4.24
CA CYS A 17 10.61 19.82 2.80
C CYS A 17 10.69 18.43 2.16
N TYR A 18 11.67 17.62 2.56
CA TYR A 18 11.78 16.24 2.14
C TYR A 18 10.57 15.41 2.60
N ASP A 19 10.17 15.49 3.87
CA ASP A 19 9.03 14.75 4.41
C ASP A 19 7.71 15.15 3.72
N VAL A 20 7.54 16.43 3.41
CA VAL A 20 6.41 16.94 2.62
C VAL A 20 6.46 16.38 1.20
N ALA A 21 7.63 16.40 0.55
CA ALA A 21 7.79 15.85 -0.80
C ALA A 21 7.48 14.34 -0.83
N VAL A 22 7.96 13.56 0.15
CA VAL A 22 7.64 12.13 0.30
C VAL A 22 6.15 11.92 0.50
N THR A 23 5.51 12.72 1.36
CA THR A 23 4.07 12.66 1.60
C THR A 23 3.30 12.94 0.32
N LEU A 24 3.65 14.01 -0.39
CA LEU A 24 3.03 14.37 -1.67
C LEU A 24 3.27 13.31 -2.75
N ALA A 25 4.44 12.68 -2.78
CA ALA A 25 4.73 11.59 -3.71
C ALA A 25 3.88 10.35 -3.41
N CYS A 26 3.71 9.98 -2.13
CA CYS A 26 2.85 8.88 -1.73
C CYS A 26 1.39 9.17 -2.08
N TRP A 27 0.91 10.38 -1.78
CA TRP A 27 -0.44 10.82 -2.11
C TRP A 27 -0.66 10.89 -3.63
N GLY A 28 0.32 11.40 -4.37
CA GLY A 28 0.29 11.45 -5.83
C GLY A 28 0.19 10.06 -6.43
N TYR A 29 1.00 9.10 -5.96
CA TYR A 29 0.86 7.71 -6.36
C TYR A 29 -0.55 7.19 -6.04
N PHE A 30 -1.03 7.38 -4.82
CA PHE A 30 -2.34 6.87 -4.41
C PHE A 30 -3.52 7.51 -5.14
N ILE A 31 -3.46 8.78 -5.49
CA ILE A 31 -4.56 9.44 -6.21
C ILE A 31 -4.45 9.16 -7.70
N PHE A 32 -3.31 9.46 -8.33
CA PHE A 32 -3.18 9.36 -9.78
C PHE A 32 -3.12 7.91 -10.26
N ALA A 33 -2.36 7.05 -9.56
CA ALA A 33 -2.29 5.63 -9.89
C ALA A 33 -3.49 4.83 -9.38
N PHE A 34 -4.36 5.41 -8.54
CA PHE A 34 -5.70 4.87 -8.36
C PHE A 34 -6.61 5.38 -9.47
N VAL A 35 -6.88 6.66 -9.59
CA VAL A 35 -7.90 7.20 -10.51
C VAL A 35 -7.73 6.73 -11.97
N PHE A 36 -6.51 6.74 -12.53
CA PHE A 36 -6.29 6.36 -13.93
C PHE A 36 -6.31 4.82 -14.16
N PRO A 37 -5.50 4.01 -13.45
CA PRO A 37 -5.49 2.56 -13.61
C PRO A 37 -6.73 1.89 -13.03
N PHE A 38 -7.30 2.40 -11.95
CA PHE A 38 -8.46 1.79 -11.30
C PHE A 38 -9.65 1.78 -12.26
N CYS A 39 -10.00 2.91 -12.89
CA CYS A 39 -11.11 2.95 -13.84
C CYS A 39 -10.83 2.09 -15.10
N LEU A 40 -9.64 2.17 -15.68
CA LEU A 40 -9.32 1.47 -16.94
C LEU A 40 -9.09 -0.03 -16.75
N ILE A 41 -8.28 -0.40 -15.75
CA ILE A 41 -7.88 -1.80 -15.53
C ILE A 41 -9.00 -2.58 -14.86
N TYR A 42 -9.75 -2.02 -13.90
CA TYR A 42 -10.91 -2.72 -13.35
C TYR A 42 -12.05 -2.83 -14.36
N GLY A 43 -12.27 -1.78 -15.18
CA GLY A 43 -13.24 -1.81 -16.28
C GLY A 43 -12.90 -2.92 -17.29
N GLY A 44 -11.66 -2.95 -17.79
CA GLY A 44 -11.19 -4.02 -18.69
C GLY A 44 -11.22 -5.40 -18.03
N ALA A 45 -10.88 -5.48 -16.74
CA ALA A 45 -10.99 -6.71 -15.96
C ALA A 45 -12.43 -7.15 -15.70
N CYS A 46 -13.46 -6.34 -15.91
CA CYS A 46 -14.85 -6.79 -15.87
C CYS A 46 -15.28 -7.46 -17.18
N LEU A 47 -14.71 -7.03 -18.31
CA LEU A 47 -15.04 -7.47 -19.66
C LEU A 47 -14.36 -8.80 -20.04
N LEU A 48 -13.24 -9.12 -19.42
CA LEU A 48 -12.51 -10.36 -19.70
C LEU A 48 -13.20 -11.60 -19.06
N PRO A 49 -13.36 -12.71 -19.79
CA PRO A 49 -13.86 -13.97 -19.22
C PRO A 49 -12.90 -14.52 -18.14
N GLY A 50 -13.42 -15.35 -17.22
CA GLY A 50 -12.64 -16.02 -16.17
C GLY A 50 -12.88 -15.51 -14.72
N PRO A 51 -12.10 -16.02 -13.74
CA PRO A 51 -12.35 -15.76 -12.32
C PRO A 51 -11.99 -14.33 -11.93
N ARG A 52 -13.00 -13.46 -11.91
CA ARG A 52 -12.90 -12.01 -11.61
C ARG A 52 -12.11 -11.73 -10.33
N GLN A 53 -12.42 -12.43 -9.25
CA GLN A 53 -11.75 -12.25 -7.95
C GLN A 53 -10.23 -12.44 -8.03
N THR A 54 -9.75 -13.51 -8.68
CA THR A 54 -8.31 -13.78 -8.79
C THR A 54 -7.60 -12.70 -9.62
N ARG A 55 -8.27 -12.17 -10.65
CA ARG A 55 -7.74 -11.07 -11.46
C ARG A 55 -7.63 -9.79 -10.65
N PHE A 56 -8.67 -9.45 -9.89
CA PHE A 56 -8.68 -8.27 -9.02
C PHE A 56 -7.59 -8.35 -7.94
N GLN A 57 -7.42 -9.51 -7.31
CA GLN A 57 -6.35 -9.75 -6.35
C GLN A 57 -4.96 -9.57 -6.97
N ARG A 58 -4.73 -10.06 -8.19
CA ARG A 58 -3.46 -9.87 -8.91
C ARG A 58 -3.20 -8.41 -9.27
N ILE A 59 -4.21 -7.69 -9.74
CA ILE A 59 -4.11 -6.26 -10.07
C ILE A 59 -3.73 -5.46 -8.81
N ASN A 60 -4.43 -5.72 -7.70
CA ASN A 60 -4.12 -5.09 -6.41
C ASN A 60 -2.71 -5.43 -5.95
N ASN A 61 -2.29 -6.69 -6.05
CA ASN A 61 -0.93 -7.08 -5.69
C ASN A 61 0.12 -6.32 -6.48
N TRP A 62 -0.06 -6.19 -7.80
CA TRP A 62 0.89 -5.46 -8.63
C TRP A 62 0.93 -3.97 -8.27
N TYR A 63 -0.23 -3.36 -8.07
CA TYR A 63 -0.36 -1.96 -7.62
C TYR A 63 0.37 -1.72 -6.29
N TYR A 64 0.06 -2.50 -5.25
CA TYR A 64 0.68 -2.30 -3.93
C TYR A 64 2.17 -2.67 -3.93
N ARG A 65 2.62 -3.65 -4.74
CA ARG A 65 4.06 -3.92 -4.92
C ARG A 65 4.79 -2.76 -5.58
N GLY A 66 4.14 -2.03 -6.49
CA GLY A 66 4.66 -0.79 -7.06
C GLY A 66 4.77 0.30 -5.99
N PHE A 67 3.69 0.53 -5.24
CA PHE A 67 3.64 1.48 -4.14
C PHE A 67 4.76 1.26 -3.12
N PHE A 68 4.93 0.04 -2.61
CA PHE A 68 5.96 -0.23 -1.61
C PHE A 68 7.37 -0.20 -2.17
N ARG A 69 7.57 -0.51 -3.46
CA ARG A 69 8.87 -0.27 -4.11
C ARG A 69 9.21 1.21 -4.17
N LEU A 70 8.26 2.06 -4.57
CA LEU A 70 8.44 3.51 -4.54
C LEU A 70 8.73 4.00 -3.12
N LEU A 71 7.93 3.55 -2.14
CA LEU A 71 8.11 3.91 -0.73
C LEU A 71 9.53 3.58 -0.24
N LEU A 72 10.04 2.39 -0.52
CA LEU A 72 11.39 1.97 -0.13
C LEU A 72 12.49 2.82 -0.80
N ILE A 73 12.28 3.28 -2.03
CA ILE A 73 13.22 4.16 -2.73
C ILE A 73 13.25 5.55 -2.09
N ILE A 74 12.08 6.11 -1.78
CA ILE A 74 11.96 7.47 -1.24
C ILE A 74 12.05 7.55 0.29
N THR A 75 12.15 6.41 0.99
CA THR A 75 12.36 6.36 2.44
C THR A 75 13.50 5.41 2.82
N PRO A 76 14.75 5.70 2.42
CA PRO A 76 15.89 4.78 2.61
C PRO A 76 16.23 4.51 4.09
N ARG A 77 15.78 5.39 5.00
CA ARG A 77 15.91 5.21 6.45
C ARG A 77 15.01 4.11 7.01
N HIS A 78 13.97 3.74 6.28
CA HIS A 78 13.00 2.74 6.72
C HIS A 78 13.47 1.34 6.31
N ARG A 79 13.87 0.53 7.29
CA ARG A 79 14.37 -0.83 7.03
C ARG A 79 13.25 -1.85 7.12
N TRP A 80 13.09 -2.62 6.06
CA TRP A 80 12.08 -3.66 5.96
C TRP A 80 12.76 -5.01 6.04
N ARG A 81 12.43 -5.78 7.07
CA ARG A 81 12.85 -7.17 7.20
C ARG A 81 11.62 -8.04 7.17
N ILE A 82 11.42 -8.69 6.03
CA ILE A 82 10.36 -9.67 5.82
C ILE A 82 11.07 -11.00 5.67
N ASP A 83 10.74 -11.95 6.54
CA ASP A 83 11.31 -13.29 6.48
C ASP A 83 10.93 -13.97 5.14
N GLU A 84 11.87 -14.72 4.57
CA GLU A 84 11.61 -15.48 3.34
C GLU A 84 10.56 -16.56 3.58
N ASP A 85 10.48 -17.12 4.80
CA ASP A 85 9.44 -18.08 5.15
C ASP A 85 8.06 -17.44 5.11
N VAL A 86 7.94 -16.17 5.54
CA VAL A 86 6.68 -15.41 5.46
C VAL A 86 6.25 -15.22 4.01
N ARG A 87 7.18 -14.94 3.09
CA ARG A 87 6.87 -14.79 1.65
C ARG A 87 6.37 -16.08 1.00
N ARG A 88 6.82 -17.22 1.55
CA ARG A 88 6.46 -18.57 1.08
C ARG A 88 5.15 -19.10 1.64
N ILE A 89 4.55 -18.44 2.64
CA ILE A 89 3.25 -18.85 3.20
C ILE A 89 2.21 -18.99 2.10
N ARG A 90 1.51 -20.13 2.10
CA ARG A 90 0.35 -20.44 1.25
C ARG A 90 -0.72 -21.10 2.11
N SER A 91 -1.99 -20.80 1.82
CA SER A 91 -3.14 -21.46 2.45
C SER A 91 -3.12 -21.46 3.99
N ALA A 92 -2.75 -20.32 4.59
CA ALA A 92 -2.68 -20.16 6.04
C ALA A 92 -3.51 -18.96 6.51
N VAL A 93 -3.83 -18.95 7.80
CA VAL A 93 -4.38 -17.78 8.49
C VAL A 93 -3.21 -17.05 9.13
N ILE A 94 -2.99 -15.80 8.73
CA ILE A 94 -1.94 -14.95 9.28
C ILE A 94 -2.55 -14.09 10.39
N VAL A 95 -2.01 -14.23 11.60
CA VAL A 95 -2.38 -13.41 12.77
C VAL A 95 -1.20 -12.52 13.10
N CYS A 96 -1.42 -11.21 13.13
CA CYS A 96 -0.37 -10.24 13.41
C CYS A 96 -0.93 -9.02 14.15
N ASN A 97 -0.04 -8.23 14.73
CA ASN A 97 -0.38 -6.93 15.28
C ASN A 97 -0.78 -5.98 14.14
N HIS A 98 -1.75 -5.10 14.40
CA HIS A 98 -2.15 -4.04 13.48
C HIS A 98 -1.78 -2.69 14.07
N LEU A 99 -0.69 -2.11 13.58
CA LEU A 99 -0.11 -0.85 14.08
C LEU A 99 -0.36 0.31 13.11
N SER A 100 -0.57 0.01 11.83
CA SER A 100 -0.71 1.02 10.79
C SER A 100 -1.74 0.61 9.75
N TYR A 101 -2.43 1.60 9.18
CA TYR A 101 -3.27 1.40 7.99
C TYR A 101 -2.49 0.92 6.76
N LEU A 102 -1.15 0.98 6.80
CA LEU A 102 -0.30 0.36 5.79
C LEU A 102 -0.23 -1.16 5.89
N ASP A 103 -0.54 -1.76 7.05
CA ASP A 103 -0.36 -3.22 7.24
C ASP A 103 -1.21 -4.04 6.26
N PRO A 104 -2.52 -3.77 6.08
CA PRO A 104 -3.33 -4.50 5.10
C PRO A 104 -2.84 -4.29 3.66
N LEU A 105 -2.30 -3.11 3.36
CA LEU A 105 -1.76 -2.79 2.03
C LEU A 105 -0.46 -3.58 1.79
N LEU A 106 0.38 -3.71 2.81
CA LEU A 106 1.59 -4.52 2.77
C LEU A 106 1.24 -5.98 2.54
N MET A 107 0.23 -6.50 3.25
CA MET A 107 -0.25 -7.86 3.01
C MET A 107 -0.70 -8.04 1.55
N LEU A 108 -1.41 -7.06 0.97
CA LEU A 108 -1.81 -7.09 -0.44
C LEU A 108 -0.60 -7.10 -1.39
N ALA A 109 0.50 -6.45 -1.01
CA ALA A 109 1.74 -6.46 -1.78
C ALA A 109 2.49 -7.80 -1.68
N LEU A 110 2.45 -8.47 -0.52
CA LEU A 110 3.15 -9.74 -0.29
C LEU A 110 2.39 -10.94 -0.85
N PHE A 111 1.07 -10.97 -0.67
CA PHE A 111 0.25 -12.12 -1.01
C PHE A 111 -0.71 -11.80 -2.15
N ALA A 112 -0.38 -12.30 -3.34
CA ALA A 112 -1.18 -12.06 -4.54
C ALA A 112 -2.59 -12.67 -4.50
N LYS A 113 -2.84 -13.61 -3.59
CA LYS A 113 -4.14 -14.21 -3.33
C LYS A 113 -4.34 -14.28 -1.82
N GLN A 114 -5.20 -13.43 -1.30
CA GLN A 114 -5.53 -13.40 0.13
C GLN A 114 -6.93 -12.85 0.35
N LYS A 115 -7.46 -13.07 1.55
CA LYS A 115 -8.70 -12.47 2.05
C LYS A 115 -8.42 -11.86 3.42
N THR A 116 -8.94 -10.67 3.67
CA THR A 116 -8.70 -9.96 4.94
C THR A 116 -10.01 -9.83 5.71
N VAL A 117 -9.99 -10.20 6.99
CA VAL A 117 -11.16 -10.02 7.87
C VAL A 117 -11.23 -8.55 8.28
N VAL A 118 -12.33 -7.90 7.94
CA VAL A 118 -12.56 -6.47 8.20
C VAL A 118 -13.91 -6.23 8.86
N LYS A 119 -14.04 -5.11 9.58
CA LYS A 119 -15.32 -4.70 10.18
C LYS A 119 -16.34 -4.35 9.09
N THR A 120 -17.60 -4.70 9.32
CA THR A 120 -18.71 -4.49 8.37
C THR A 120 -18.88 -3.03 7.92
N LYS A 121 -18.54 -2.06 8.78
CA LYS A 121 -18.58 -0.62 8.46
C LYS A 121 -17.77 -0.24 7.22
N PHE A 122 -16.68 -0.94 6.93
CA PHE A 122 -15.82 -0.63 5.79
C PHE A 122 -16.51 -0.92 4.44
N PHE A 123 -17.47 -1.84 4.41
CA PHE A 123 -18.27 -2.12 3.22
C PHE A 123 -19.31 -1.03 2.92
N LYS A 124 -19.55 -0.08 3.83
CA LYS A 124 -20.45 1.06 3.60
C LYS A 124 -19.80 2.22 2.86
N VAL A 125 -18.46 2.24 2.77
CA VAL A 125 -17.73 3.26 2.02
C VAL A 125 -17.81 2.90 0.53
N PRO A 126 -18.34 3.74 -0.38
CA PRO A 126 -18.75 3.29 -1.71
C PRO A 126 -17.61 2.65 -2.52
N ILE A 127 -16.54 3.41 -2.75
CA ILE A 127 -15.41 2.96 -3.56
C ILE A 127 -14.62 1.88 -2.81
N PHE A 128 -14.28 2.14 -1.56
CA PHE A 128 -13.45 1.23 -0.76
C PHE A 128 -14.15 -0.11 -0.49
N GLY A 129 -15.43 -0.08 -0.14
CA GLY A 129 -16.26 -1.25 0.10
C GLY A 129 -16.45 -2.09 -1.16
N TRP A 130 -16.63 -1.46 -2.33
CA TRP A 130 -16.68 -2.17 -3.60
C TRP A 130 -15.36 -2.89 -3.91
N VAL A 131 -14.21 -2.24 -3.73
CA VAL A 131 -12.90 -2.90 -3.90
C VAL A 131 -12.77 -4.10 -2.98
N LEU A 132 -13.15 -3.95 -1.72
CA LEU A 132 -13.01 -4.97 -0.70
C LEU A 132 -13.87 -6.20 -1.00
N GLN A 133 -15.11 -6.01 -1.46
CA GLN A 133 -16.01 -7.09 -1.88
C GLN A 133 -15.47 -7.90 -3.06
N ASN A 134 -14.84 -7.21 -4.03
CA ASN A 134 -14.34 -7.87 -5.23
C ASN A 134 -12.94 -8.48 -5.04
N ALA A 135 -12.16 -7.98 -4.08
CA ALA A 135 -10.84 -8.49 -3.74
C ALA A 135 -10.89 -9.75 -2.86
N GLY A 136 -11.96 -9.96 -2.09
CA GLY A 136 -12.21 -11.19 -1.34
C GLY A 136 -12.12 -11.10 0.17
#